data_AF-A0A6P6TP71-F1
#
_entry.id   AF-A0A6P6TP71-F1
#
_cell.length_a   1.000
_cell.length_b   1.000
_cell.length_c   1.000
_cell.angle_alpha   90.00
_cell.angle_beta   90.00
_cell.angle_gamma   90.00
#
_symmetry.space_group_name_H-M   'P 1'
#
loop_
_entity.id
_entity.type
_entity.pdbx_description
1 polymer ?
#
loop_
_entity_poly.entity_id
_entity_poly.type
_entity_poly.pdbx_seq_one_letter_code
_entity_poly.pdbx_strand_id
1 'polypeptide(L)'
;MGRAPALLSQFLSLSTTAAPHFRASMTCRLNPRKYLNGTAKIPPIRENLRCLCSVAVSEPATSEPSSTPVKKRVVSGVQPTGSIHLGNYLGAIKNWIDLQNAYDTLFFIVDLHAITLPYDTQQLSKATKETAAIYLACGVDPSKASVFVQSHVRAHVELMWLLSSTTPIGWLNRMIQFKEKSLKAGDENVGVALLTYPVLMASDILLYQSDYVPVGDDQKQHLELTRELAQRVNYLYGGRKWKKLGGRGGAIFKVPEPLIPPTGARVMSLTDGLSKMSKSAPSDQSRINLLDPKDVVNNKIKRCKTDSFPGLEFDNSERPECNNLLSIYQLVTGKTKQEVAEECRDMNWGTFKPVLTDALIAHLHPIQVCYGEIMSDASYLDSVLAEGARKAADVADNTLKNVYQAMGFLR
;
A
#
# COMPACT_ATOMS: atom_id res chain seq x y z
N MET A 1 -21.14 -8.33 -44.64
CA MET A 1 -21.79 -9.54 -44.09
C MET A 1 -20.69 -10.26 -43.31
N GLY A 2 -20.72 -10.55 -42.01
CA GLY A 2 -21.80 -10.75 -41.02
C GLY A 2 -21.39 -11.99 -40.20
N ARG A 3 -21.65 -12.16 -38.90
CA ARG A 3 -22.42 -11.43 -37.88
C ARG A 3 -21.67 -11.54 -36.52
N ALA A 4 -21.99 -10.69 -35.56
CA ALA A 4 -21.70 -10.95 -34.14
C ALA A 4 -22.64 -12.06 -33.58
N PRO A 5 -22.31 -12.64 -32.41
CA PRO A 5 -23.13 -12.32 -31.24
C PRO A 5 -22.28 -11.94 -30.00
N ALA A 6 -22.95 -11.61 -28.90
CA ALA A 6 -22.36 -11.20 -27.63
C ALA A 6 -23.19 -11.72 -26.43
N LEU A 7 -22.71 -11.43 -25.21
CA LEU A 7 -23.37 -11.51 -23.90
C LEU A 7 -23.32 -12.84 -23.12
N LEU A 8 -23.40 -12.67 -21.78
CA LEU A 8 -23.54 -13.64 -20.69
C LEU A 8 -22.30 -14.55 -20.48
N SER A 9 -21.50 -14.48 -19.42
CA SER A 9 -21.70 -14.09 -18.00
C SER A 9 -22.55 -15.08 -17.18
N GLN A 10 -21.91 -15.83 -16.28
CA GLN A 10 -22.56 -16.47 -15.13
C GLN A 10 -21.57 -16.57 -13.95
N PHE A 11 -22.04 -16.22 -12.75
CA PHE A 11 -21.30 -16.34 -11.50
C PHE A 11 -21.44 -17.75 -10.92
N LEU A 12 -20.41 -18.23 -10.22
CA LEU A 12 -20.52 -19.33 -9.26
C LEU A 12 -20.23 -18.81 -7.85
N SER A 13 -21.28 -18.33 -7.18
CA SER A 13 -21.27 -18.04 -5.74
C SER A 13 -21.84 -19.23 -4.97
N LEU A 14 -21.00 -19.93 -4.21
CA LEU A 14 -21.48 -20.94 -3.25
C LEU A 14 -21.94 -20.25 -1.96
N SER A 15 -23.24 -20.30 -1.70
CA SER A 15 -23.87 -19.68 -0.53
C SER A 15 -23.75 -20.54 0.72
N THR A 16 -23.31 -19.96 1.83
CA THR A 16 -23.53 -20.51 3.19
C THR A 16 -24.56 -19.66 3.94
N THR A 17 -25.33 -20.30 4.81
CA THR A 17 -26.64 -19.80 5.27
C THR A 17 -26.60 -19.15 6.65
N ALA A 18 -27.10 -17.91 6.75
CA ALA A 18 -27.62 -17.34 8.00
C ALA A 18 -28.71 -16.30 7.68
N ALA A 19 -29.87 -16.39 8.33
CA ALA A 19 -31.01 -15.50 8.10
C ALA A 19 -31.52 -14.90 9.43
N PRO A 20 -31.68 -13.56 9.54
CA PRO A 20 -32.29 -12.93 10.71
C PRO A 20 -33.82 -12.82 10.56
N HIS A 21 -34.56 -13.27 11.57
CA HIS A 21 -36.01 -13.05 11.63
C HIS A 21 -36.35 -11.61 12.01
N PHE A 22 -37.11 -10.91 11.17
CA PHE A 22 -37.85 -9.71 11.57
C PHE A 22 -39.33 -10.03 11.74
N ARG A 23 -39.87 -9.78 12.94
CA ARG A 23 -41.33 -9.75 13.19
C ARG A 23 -41.85 -8.33 13.01
N ALA A 24 -42.76 -8.13 12.07
CA ALA A 24 -43.63 -6.96 12.08
C ALA A 24 -44.73 -7.14 13.14
N SER A 25 -45.14 -6.05 13.80
CA SER A 25 -46.30 -6.01 14.67
C SER A 25 -47.04 -4.69 14.49
N MET A 26 -48.21 -4.75 13.86
CA MET A 26 -49.16 -3.63 13.84
C MET A 26 -50.09 -3.73 15.05
N THR A 27 -50.18 -2.65 15.84
CA THR A 27 -51.29 -2.46 16.79
C THR A 27 -51.80 -1.03 16.71
N CYS A 28 -52.93 -0.85 16.03
CA CYS A 28 -53.70 0.39 16.09
C CYS A 28 -54.55 0.41 17.37
N ARG A 29 -54.58 1.53 18.11
CA ARG A 29 -55.60 1.83 19.13
C ARG A 29 -55.96 3.31 19.13
N LEU A 30 -57.24 3.59 19.43
CA LEU A 30 -57.88 4.90 19.37
C LEU A 30 -58.32 5.36 20.77
N ASN A 31 -58.04 6.63 21.11
CA ASN A 31 -58.90 7.54 21.92
C ASN A 31 -59.22 7.16 23.41
N PRO A 32 -59.87 8.05 24.21
CA PRO A 32 -59.70 9.51 24.30
C PRO A 32 -59.75 10.10 25.76
N ARG A 33 -59.50 11.43 25.87
CA ARG A 33 -60.07 12.42 26.85
C ARG A 33 -59.83 12.32 28.38
N LYS A 34 -59.31 13.43 28.94
CA LYS A 34 -59.89 14.32 30.00
C LYS A 34 -59.02 15.60 30.09
N TYR A 35 -59.56 16.84 30.07
CA TYR A 35 -60.15 17.64 31.19
C TYR A 35 -59.14 17.87 32.35
N LEU A 36 -58.80 19.07 32.88
CA LEU A 36 -59.12 20.52 32.64
C LEU A 36 -57.83 21.38 32.93
N ASN A 37 -57.74 22.73 33.02
CA ASN A 37 -58.66 23.89 32.89
C ASN A 37 -57.90 25.23 32.65
N GLY A 38 -58.56 26.26 32.08
CA GLY A 38 -58.19 27.70 32.17
C GLY A 38 -56.95 28.20 31.37
N THR A 39 -56.80 29.48 31.02
CA THR A 39 -57.71 30.66 31.05
C THR A 39 -57.53 31.50 29.77
N ALA A 40 -58.49 32.37 29.41
CA ALA A 40 -58.57 33.01 28.10
C ALA A 40 -58.20 34.51 28.07
N LYS A 41 -57.79 35.00 26.89
CA LYS A 41 -58.10 36.35 26.36
C LYS A 41 -57.84 36.44 24.84
N ILE A 42 -58.64 37.26 24.15
CA ILE A 42 -58.64 37.46 22.69
C ILE A 42 -58.79 38.95 22.38
N PRO A 43 -58.05 39.51 21.42
CA PRO A 43 -58.47 40.66 20.60
C PRO A 43 -58.73 40.26 19.13
N PRO A 44 -59.47 41.06 18.33
CA PRO A 44 -60.33 40.49 17.28
C PRO A 44 -59.83 40.56 15.82
N ILE A 45 -60.39 39.63 15.05
CA ILE A 45 -60.74 39.59 13.60
C ILE A 45 -60.44 40.86 12.77
N ARG A 46 -59.86 40.64 11.58
CA ARG A 46 -60.24 41.38 10.36
C ARG A 46 -60.22 40.47 9.12
N GLU A 47 -61.08 40.77 8.15
CA GLU A 47 -61.35 39.95 6.95
C GLU A 47 -60.12 39.87 6.01
N ASN A 48 -59.93 38.85 5.16
CA ASN A 48 -60.81 38.49 4.05
C ASN A 48 -60.55 37.08 3.50
N LEU A 49 -61.57 36.48 2.89
CA LEU A 49 -61.40 35.31 2.03
C LEU A 49 -60.77 35.71 0.69
N ARG A 50 -59.72 35.01 0.27
CA ARG A 50 -59.38 34.85 -1.16
C ARG A 50 -59.15 33.37 -1.46
N CYS A 51 -59.81 32.87 -2.48
CA CYS A 51 -59.54 31.54 -3.02
C CYS A 51 -58.16 31.53 -3.69
N LEU A 52 -57.32 30.56 -3.35
CA LEU A 52 -56.03 30.32 -4.00
C LEU A 52 -55.91 28.83 -4.32
N CYS A 53 -56.18 28.48 -5.58
CA CYS A 53 -55.85 27.16 -6.12
C CYS A 53 -54.33 27.11 -6.42
N SER A 54 -53.52 26.85 -5.39
CA SER A 54 -52.09 26.59 -5.56
C SER A 54 -51.85 25.15 -6.01
N VAL A 55 -51.43 24.95 -7.25
CA VAL A 55 -50.95 23.64 -7.73
C VAL A 55 -49.67 23.29 -6.99
N ALA A 56 -49.68 22.19 -6.23
CA ALA A 56 -48.50 21.71 -5.52
C ALA A 56 -47.52 21.05 -6.49
N VAL A 57 -46.59 21.85 -7.04
CA VAL A 57 -45.41 21.34 -7.74
C VAL A 57 -44.47 20.74 -6.70
N SER A 58 -44.24 19.43 -6.76
CA SER A 58 -43.25 18.76 -5.92
C SER A 58 -41.85 19.14 -6.36
N GLU A 59 -41.12 19.86 -5.50
CA GLU A 59 -39.70 20.13 -5.72
C GLU A 59 -38.91 18.81 -5.76
N PRO A 60 -37.95 18.64 -6.70
CA PRO A 60 -37.13 17.45 -6.75
C PRO A 60 -36.21 17.42 -5.53
N ALA A 61 -36.28 16.36 -4.73
CA ALA A 61 -35.46 16.21 -3.54
C ALA A 61 -33.97 16.27 -3.90
N THR A 62 -33.29 17.33 -3.46
CA THR A 62 -31.84 17.49 -3.62
C THR A 62 -31.15 16.36 -2.87
N SER A 63 -30.60 15.40 -3.60
CA SER A 63 -29.78 14.34 -3.00
C SER A 63 -28.51 14.97 -2.44
N GLU A 64 -28.42 15.10 -1.11
CA GLU A 64 -27.17 15.49 -0.47
C GLU A 64 -26.06 14.51 -0.89
N PRO A 65 -24.87 14.99 -1.28
CA PRO A 65 -23.77 14.11 -1.66
C PRO A 65 -23.33 13.33 -0.42
N SER A 66 -23.67 12.05 -0.36
CA SER A 66 -23.32 11.16 0.75
C SER A 66 -21.80 11.19 0.96
N SER A 67 -21.34 11.85 2.02
CA SER A 67 -19.92 12.09 2.25
C SER A 67 -19.23 10.79 2.65
N THR A 68 -18.74 10.04 1.67
CA THR A 68 -17.89 8.87 1.88
C THR A 68 -16.78 9.25 2.86
N PRO A 69 -16.62 8.55 4.00
CA PRO A 69 -15.67 8.96 5.03
C PRO A 69 -14.27 9.02 4.41
N VAL A 70 -13.59 10.16 4.60
CA VAL A 70 -12.27 10.40 4.03
C VAL A 70 -11.30 9.35 4.55
N LYS A 71 -10.98 8.37 3.71
CA LYS A 71 -10.01 7.33 4.05
C LYS A 71 -8.68 7.99 4.41
N LYS A 72 -8.05 7.51 5.49
CA LYS A 72 -6.66 7.84 5.78
C LYS A 72 -5.77 7.32 4.66
N ARG A 73 -4.66 8.00 4.41
CA ARG A 73 -3.79 7.76 3.26
C ARG A 73 -2.50 7.07 3.65
N VAL A 74 -2.17 6.04 2.89
CA VAL A 74 -0.95 5.23 2.96
C VAL A 74 -0.14 5.43 1.69
N VAL A 75 1.17 5.61 1.84
CA VAL A 75 2.12 5.77 0.73
C VAL A 75 3.25 4.75 0.90
N SER A 76 3.61 4.02 -0.16
CA SER A 76 4.73 3.07 -0.12
C SER A 76 5.48 3.03 -1.46
N GLY A 77 6.75 3.44 -1.43
CA GLY A 77 7.66 3.38 -2.58
C GLY A 77 8.52 2.13 -2.55
N VAL A 78 8.88 1.59 -3.71
CA VAL A 78 9.66 0.34 -3.81
C VAL A 78 10.61 0.31 -5.01
N GLN A 79 11.81 -0.24 -4.82
CA GLN A 79 12.86 -0.21 -5.84
C GLN A 79 12.54 -1.10 -7.04
N PRO A 80 12.77 -0.65 -8.28
CA PRO A 80 12.74 -1.52 -9.46
C PRO A 80 13.90 -2.53 -9.39
N THR A 81 13.61 -3.77 -8.99
CA THR A 81 14.61 -4.85 -8.94
C THR A 81 14.39 -5.94 -9.98
N GLY A 82 13.17 -6.10 -10.50
CA GLY A 82 12.71 -7.22 -11.34
C GLY A 82 12.68 -8.58 -10.63
N SER A 83 13.69 -8.83 -9.79
CA SER A 83 13.87 -9.96 -8.89
C SER A 83 13.15 -9.73 -7.56
N ILE A 84 11.88 -10.15 -7.48
CA ILE A 84 11.10 -10.18 -6.24
C ILE A 84 11.08 -11.62 -5.71
N HIS A 85 11.52 -11.80 -4.46
CA HIS A 85 11.57 -13.10 -3.79
C HIS A 85 10.43 -13.30 -2.79
N LEU A 86 10.15 -14.55 -2.44
CA LEU A 86 9.04 -14.97 -1.58
C LEU A 86 9.00 -14.22 -0.24
N GLY A 87 10.17 -13.92 0.34
CA GLY A 87 10.30 -13.09 1.54
C GLY A 87 9.94 -11.61 1.38
N ASN A 88 9.95 -11.04 0.16
CA ASN A 88 9.35 -9.71 -0.09
C ASN A 88 7.83 -9.84 -0.19
N TYR A 89 7.35 -10.88 -0.86
CA TYR A 89 5.93 -11.10 -1.09
C TYR A 89 5.15 -11.36 0.20
N LEU A 90 5.54 -12.38 0.96
CA LEU A 90 4.89 -12.74 2.24
C LEU A 90 5.20 -11.73 3.37
N GLY A 91 6.30 -10.98 3.25
CA GLY A 91 6.72 -10.00 4.25
C GLY A 91 6.14 -8.59 4.06
N ALA A 92 5.78 -8.20 2.84
CA ALA A 92 5.33 -6.84 2.52
C ALA A 92 4.18 -6.78 1.49
N ILE A 93 4.31 -7.42 0.32
CA ILE A 93 3.33 -7.26 -0.79
C ILE A 93 1.95 -7.78 -0.38
N LYS A 94 1.88 -8.93 0.31
CA LYS A 94 0.61 -9.50 0.78
C LYS A 94 -0.15 -8.53 1.70
N ASN A 95 0.56 -7.77 2.55
CA ASN A 95 -0.03 -6.76 3.43
C ASN A 95 -0.59 -5.56 2.64
N TRP A 96 0.00 -5.18 1.49
CA TRP A 96 -0.50 -4.08 0.67
C TRP A 96 -1.91 -4.36 0.11
N ILE A 97 -2.24 -5.63 -0.13
CA ILE A 97 -3.55 -6.08 -0.61
C ILE A 97 -4.65 -5.76 0.42
N ASP A 98 -4.35 -5.85 1.72
CA ASP A 98 -5.27 -5.45 2.78
C ASP A 98 -5.34 -3.92 2.91
N LEU A 99 -4.19 -3.24 2.78
CA LEU A 99 -4.10 -1.78 2.91
C LEU A 99 -4.92 -1.05 1.84
N GLN A 100 -4.96 -1.50 0.59
CA GLN A 100 -5.79 -0.86 -0.46
C GLN A 100 -7.30 -0.97 -0.20
N ASN A 101 -7.74 -1.98 0.54
CA ASN A 101 -9.15 -2.09 0.93
C ASN A 101 -9.47 -1.12 2.08
N ALA A 102 -8.60 -1.02 3.09
CA ALA A 102 -8.81 -0.20 4.29
C ALA A 102 -8.50 1.31 4.10
N TYR A 103 -7.48 1.66 3.32
CA TYR A 103 -6.93 3.01 3.17
C TYR A 103 -7.11 3.56 1.75
N ASP A 104 -6.79 4.83 1.57
CA ASP A 104 -6.43 5.40 0.27
C ASP A 104 -4.93 5.12 0.05
N THR A 105 -4.56 4.47 -1.05
CA THR A 105 -3.21 3.88 -1.21
C THR A 105 -2.49 4.37 -2.45
N LEU A 106 -1.24 4.75 -2.26
CA LEU A 106 -0.30 5.10 -3.33
C LEU A 106 0.89 4.14 -3.28
N PHE A 107 1.02 3.29 -4.30
CA PHE A 107 2.10 2.34 -4.47
C PHE A 107 2.91 2.72 -5.72
N PHE A 108 4.22 2.91 -5.58
CA PHE A 108 5.00 3.46 -6.68
C PHE A 108 6.42 2.92 -6.77
N ILE A 109 6.89 2.78 -8.00
CA ILE A 109 8.21 2.26 -8.31
C ILE A 109 9.19 3.44 -8.24
N VAL A 110 10.15 3.38 -7.30
CA VAL A 110 11.10 4.46 -7.04
C VAL A 110 12.36 4.37 -7.90
N ASP A 111 12.19 4.65 -9.18
CA ASP A 111 13.27 4.69 -10.17
C ASP A 111 14.26 5.85 -9.92
N LEU A 112 13.81 7.01 -9.43
CA LEU A 112 14.70 8.11 -9.03
C LEU A 112 15.58 7.75 -7.81
N HIS A 113 15.11 6.87 -6.92
CA HIS A 113 15.97 6.31 -5.85
C HIS A 113 16.91 5.21 -6.35
N ALA A 114 16.57 4.51 -7.44
CA ALA A 114 17.42 3.44 -8.00
C ALA A 114 18.74 3.99 -8.54
N ILE A 115 18.72 5.19 -9.14
CA ILE A 115 19.89 5.87 -9.72
C ILE A 115 20.82 6.53 -8.68
N THR A 116 20.57 6.34 -7.37
CA THR A 116 21.43 6.86 -6.28
C THR A 116 22.72 6.05 -6.09
N LEU A 117 22.82 4.90 -6.74
CA LEU A 117 23.96 3.97 -6.76
C LEU A 117 24.19 3.47 -8.20
N PRO A 118 25.32 2.80 -8.52
CA PRO A 118 25.54 2.21 -9.83
C PRO A 118 24.40 1.26 -10.25
N TYR A 119 23.89 1.46 -11.47
CA TYR A 119 22.76 0.72 -12.04
C TYR A 119 23.00 0.45 -13.53
N ASP A 120 22.32 -0.58 -14.07
CA ASP A 120 22.31 -0.85 -15.51
C ASP A 120 21.20 -0.04 -16.19
N THR A 121 21.59 0.88 -17.08
CA THR A 121 20.69 1.75 -17.84
C THR A 121 19.79 0.98 -18.80
N GLN A 122 20.22 -0.18 -19.30
CA GLN A 122 19.44 -1.04 -20.18
C GLN A 122 18.38 -1.83 -19.42
N GLN A 123 18.64 -2.14 -18.14
CA GLN A 123 17.68 -2.89 -17.30
C GLN A 123 16.71 -1.99 -16.53
N LEU A 124 17.02 -0.73 -16.19
CA LEU A 124 16.18 0.09 -15.29
C LEU A 124 14.71 0.21 -15.76
N SER A 125 14.48 0.51 -17.04
CA SER A 125 13.12 0.61 -17.61
C SER A 125 12.39 -0.73 -17.59
N LYS A 126 13.08 -1.81 -17.99
CA LYS A 126 12.55 -3.17 -17.96
C LYS A 126 12.20 -3.60 -16.52
N ALA A 127 13.14 -3.47 -15.59
CA ALA A 127 12.95 -3.82 -14.18
C ALA A 127 11.83 -3.00 -13.54
N THR A 128 11.59 -1.76 -13.98
CA THR A 128 10.45 -0.93 -13.57
C THR A 128 9.12 -1.53 -14.03
N LYS A 129 9.00 -1.91 -15.31
CA LYS A 129 7.79 -2.58 -15.84
C LYS A 129 7.56 -3.95 -15.21
N GLU A 130 8.59 -4.79 -15.10
CA GLU A 130 8.51 -6.11 -14.45
C GLU A 130 8.07 -5.98 -12.98
N THR A 131 8.66 -5.03 -12.24
CA THR A 131 8.31 -4.76 -10.84
C THR A 131 6.85 -4.30 -10.70
N ALA A 132 6.37 -3.43 -11.59
CA ALA A 132 4.96 -3.00 -11.63
C ALA A 132 4.00 -4.17 -11.95
N ALA A 133 4.31 -4.96 -12.97
CA ALA A 133 3.50 -6.11 -13.37
C ALA A 133 3.41 -7.17 -12.27
N ILE A 134 4.50 -7.42 -11.51
CA ILE A 134 4.47 -8.33 -10.36
C ILE A 134 3.49 -7.84 -9.29
N TYR A 135 3.41 -6.55 -8.96
CA TYR A 135 2.46 -6.08 -7.95
C TYR A 135 1.00 -6.24 -8.37
N LEU A 136 0.69 -5.94 -9.64
CA LEU A 136 -0.63 -6.16 -10.20
C LEU A 136 -0.99 -7.66 -10.16
N ALA A 137 -0.07 -8.54 -10.61
CA ALA A 137 -0.22 -10.00 -10.56
C ALA A 137 -0.30 -10.58 -9.13
N CYS A 138 0.28 -9.89 -8.14
CA CYS A 138 0.13 -10.23 -6.72
C CYS A 138 -1.21 -9.79 -6.11
N GLY A 139 -2.06 -9.04 -6.83
CA GLY A 139 -3.38 -8.60 -6.37
C GLY A 139 -3.49 -7.12 -5.97
N VAL A 140 -2.54 -6.27 -6.35
CA VAL A 140 -2.73 -4.80 -6.26
C VAL A 140 -3.69 -4.35 -7.35
N ASP A 141 -4.74 -3.64 -6.96
CA ASP A 141 -5.90 -3.32 -7.78
C ASP A 141 -5.88 -1.82 -8.16
N PRO A 142 -5.65 -1.46 -9.44
CA PRO A 142 -5.52 -0.06 -9.88
C PRO A 142 -6.86 0.72 -9.88
N SER A 143 -7.98 0.06 -9.57
CA SER A 143 -9.25 0.74 -9.26
C SER A 143 -9.31 1.22 -7.80
N LYS A 144 -8.54 0.60 -6.88
CA LYS A 144 -8.49 0.92 -5.44
C LYS A 144 -7.25 1.69 -5.01
N ALA A 145 -6.11 1.42 -5.66
CA ALA A 145 -4.82 2.01 -5.39
C ALA A 145 -4.33 2.84 -6.60
N SER A 146 -3.55 3.88 -6.35
CA SER A 146 -2.77 4.55 -7.41
C SER A 146 -1.44 3.83 -7.57
N VAL A 147 -1.23 3.19 -8.73
CA VAL A 147 -0.01 2.44 -9.08
C VAL A 147 0.76 3.20 -10.15
N PHE A 148 1.98 3.68 -9.86
CA PHE A 148 2.72 4.56 -10.79
C PHE A 148 4.25 4.46 -10.67
N VAL A 149 4.98 5.17 -11.54
CA VAL A 149 6.45 5.30 -11.51
C VAL A 149 6.81 6.69 -10.99
N GLN A 150 7.77 6.78 -10.06
CA GLN A 150 8.12 8.03 -9.38
C GLN A 150 8.52 9.16 -10.35
N SER A 151 9.34 8.86 -11.36
CA SER A 151 9.74 9.82 -12.39
C SER A 151 8.60 10.38 -13.25
N HIS A 152 7.47 9.69 -13.35
CA HIS A 152 6.31 10.15 -14.13
C HIS A 152 5.58 11.34 -13.45
N VAL A 153 5.85 11.61 -12.16
CA VAL A 153 5.21 12.69 -11.39
C VAL A 153 6.28 13.70 -10.96
N ARG A 154 6.48 14.74 -11.80
CA ARG A 154 7.54 15.77 -11.64
C ARG A 154 7.64 16.38 -10.23
N ALA A 155 6.51 16.46 -9.52
CA ALA A 155 6.39 17.05 -8.20
C ALA A 155 7.33 16.42 -7.16
N HIS A 156 7.72 15.15 -7.32
CA HIS A 156 8.72 14.47 -6.47
C HIS A 156 10.04 15.23 -6.43
N VAL A 157 10.54 15.69 -7.58
CA VAL A 157 11.80 16.43 -7.70
C VAL A 157 11.62 17.90 -7.31
N GLU A 158 10.51 18.53 -7.70
CA GLU A 158 10.21 19.93 -7.34
C GLU A 158 10.11 20.12 -5.82
N LEU A 159 9.36 19.25 -5.11
CA LEU A 159 9.30 19.35 -3.65
C LEU A 159 10.62 18.92 -2.98
N MET A 160 11.38 17.97 -3.53
CA MET A 160 12.71 17.62 -3.01
C MET A 160 13.63 18.86 -2.98
N TRP A 161 13.63 19.67 -4.04
CA TRP A 161 14.40 20.92 -4.10
C TRP A 161 13.95 21.92 -3.02
N LEU A 162 12.64 22.13 -2.89
CA LEU A 162 12.08 23.03 -1.86
C LEU A 162 12.40 22.56 -0.43
N LEU A 163 12.27 21.27 -0.13
CA LEU A 163 12.65 20.69 1.16
C LEU A 163 14.17 20.81 1.42
N SER A 164 14.99 20.62 0.38
CA SER A 164 16.46 20.75 0.48
C SER A 164 16.88 22.13 0.95
N SER A 165 16.20 23.21 0.51
CA SER A 165 16.44 24.58 0.98
C SER A 165 16.26 24.77 2.50
N THR A 166 15.50 23.87 3.15
CA THR A 166 15.24 23.90 4.59
C THR A 166 16.07 22.87 5.38
N THR A 167 16.71 21.92 4.70
CA THR A 167 17.38 20.75 5.30
C THR A 167 18.84 21.05 5.65
N PRO A 168 19.25 21.01 6.94
CA PRO A 168 20.65 21.20 7.30
C PRO A 168 21.50 19.99 6.85
N ILE A 169 22.61 20.22 6.15
CA ILE A 169 23.53 19.16 5.68
C ILE A 169 24.01 18.23 6.80
N GLY A 170 24.20 18.78 8.01
CA GLY A 170 24.56 18.02 9.20
C GLY A 170 23.49 17.04 9.71
N TRP A 171 22.25 17.08 9.19
CA TRP A 171 21.24 16.05 9.43
C TRP A 171 21.48 14.84 8.51
N LEU A 172 21.74 15.09 7.22
CA LEU A 172 22.03 14.06 6.21
C LEU A 172 23.33 13.31 6.52
N ASN A 173 24.40 14.02 6.92
CA ASN A 173 25.68 13.44 7.33
C ASN A 173 25.59 12.53 8.58
N ARG A 174 24.45 12.50 9.29
CA ARG A 174 24.19 11.60 10.43
C ARG A 174 23.35 10.36 10.06
N MET A 175 22.89 10.24 8.82
CA MET A 175 22.13 9.07 8.36
C MET A 175 23.04 7.84 8.34
N ILE A 176 22.64 6.78 9.03
CA ILE A 176 23.40 5.52 9.12
C ILE A 176 23.51 4.90 7.73
N GLN A 177 22.40 4.87 7.00
CA GLN A 177 22.32 4.39 5.62
C GLN A 177 23.11 5.24 4.62
N PHE A 178 23.47 6.49 4.92
CA PHE A 178 24.43 7.24 4.10
C PHE A 178 25.84 6.72 4.37
N LYS A 179 26.28 6.71 5.63
CA LYS A 179 27.62 6.26 6.04
C LYS A 179 27.94 4.84 5.56
N GLU A 180 27.02 3.89 5.76
CA GLU A 180 27.19 2.49 5.36
C GLU A 180 27.32 2.29 3.85
N LYS A 181 26.71 3.16 3.03
CA LYS A 181 26.76 3.08 1.56
C LYS A 181 27.95 3.86 1.01
N SER A 182 28.30 4.98 1.63
CA SER A 182 29.49 5.79 1.37
C SER A 182 30.76 4.94 1.44
N LEU A 183 30.98 4.27 2.58
CA LEU A 183 32.12 3.38 2.82
C LEU A 183 32.20 2.20 1.83
N LYS A 184 31.07 1.76 1.27
CA LYS A 184 31.00 0.67 0.27
C LYS A 184 31.23 1.14 -1.17
N ALA A 185 31.04 2.42 -1.46
CA ALA A 185 31.31 3.03 -2.76
C ALA A 185 32.75 3.56 -2.88
N GLY A 186 33.43 3.74 -1.74
CA GLY A 186 34.66 4.53 -1.63
C GLY A 186 34.30 6.02 -1.56
N ASP A 187 34.55 6.65 -0.42
CA ASP A 187 33.90 7.92 -0.03
C ASP A 187 34.06 9.07 -1.05
N GLU A 188 35.14 9.09 -1.83
CA GLU A 188 35.40 10.11 -2.86
C GLU A 188 34.48 9.98 -4.10
N ASN A 189 33.95 8.79 -4.39
CA ASN A 189 33.08 8.53 -5.55
C ASN A 189 31.57 8.69 -5.23
N VAL A 190 31.24 9.24 -4.06
CA VAL A 190 29.87 9.28 -3.56
C VAL A 190 29.08 10.43 -4.16
N GLY A 191 28.19 10.10 -5.11
CA GLY A 191 27.31 11.07 -5.75
C GLY A 191 26.35 11.76 -4.76
N VAL A 192 26.09 13.05 -4.98
CA VAL A 192 25.22 13.90 -4.14
C VAL A 192 23.82 13.30 -3.94
N ALA A 193 23.31 12.53 -4.90
CA ALA A 193 22.06 11.79 -4.79
C ALA A 193 22.05 10.81 -3.59
N LEU A 194 23.17 10.16 -3.28
CA LEU A 194 23.28 9.23 -2.14
C LEU A 194 23.26 9.95 -0.77
N LEU A 195 23.66 11.22 -0.72
CA LEU A 195 23.51 12.06 0.48
C LEU A 195 22.07 12.60 0.63
N THR A 196 21.41 12.90 -0.50
CA THR A 196 20.17 13.69 -0.56
C THR A 196 18.89 12.89 -0.76
N TYR A 197 18.96 11.59 -1.11
CA TYR A 197 17.76 10.74 -1.25
C TYR A 197 16.85 10.67 0.00
N PRO A 198 17.30 10.88 1.25
CA PRO A 198 16.38 10.98 2.38
C PRO A 198 15.43 12.19 2.28
N VAL A 199 15.84 13.26 1.58
CA VAL A 199 14.99 14.42 1.26
C VAL A 199 14.04 14.12 0.11
N LEU A 200 14.46 13.29 -0.85
CA LEU A 200 13.56 12.74 -1.88
C LEU A 200 12.49 11.85 -1.24
N MET A 201 12.86 10.95 -0.32
CA MET A 201 11.90 10.13 0.44
C MET A 201 10.91 10.99 1.23
N ALA A 202 11.38 12.09 1.84
CA ALA A 202 10.49 13.05 2.49
C ALA A 202 9.53 13.73 1.49
N SER A 203 10.02 14.10 0.30
CA SER A 203 9.19 14.61 -0.80
C SER A 203 8.10 13.61 -1.20
N ASP A 204 8.50 12.36 -1.43
CA ASP A 204 7.63 11.25 -1.83
C ASP A 204 6.47 11.02 -0.85
N ILE A 205 6.71 11.21 0.44
CA ILE A 205 5.71 11.00 1.49
C ILE A 205 4.81 12.22 1.68
N LEU A 206 5.38 13.43 1.64
CA LEU A 206 4.69 14.67 2.03
C LEU A 206 3.83 15.27 0.91
N LEU A 207 4.16 15.06 -0.37
CA LEU A 207 3.32 15.45 -1.51
C LEU A 207 1.88 14.96 -1.36
N TYR A 208 1.70 13.72 -0.91
CA TYR A 208 0.39 13.08 -0.87
C TYR A 208 -0.40 13.40 0.40
N GLN A 209 0.12 14.19 1.34
CA GLN A 209 -0.54 14.45 2.65
C GLN A 209 -0.83 13.13 3.39
N SER A 210 0.14 12.24 3.39
CA SER A 210 0.05 10.88 3.91
C SER A 210 -0.16 10.87 5.43
N ASP A 211 -1.05 10.01 5.91
CA ASP A 211 -1.23 9.78 7.35
C ASP A 211 -0.24 8.74 7.87
N TYR A 212 0.07 7.74 7.03
CA TYR A 212 0.84 6.56 7.42
C TYR A 212 1.85 6.12 6.33
N VAL A 213 2.99 5.57 6.76
CA VAL A 213 4.01 4.98 5.88
C VAL A 213 4.44 3.61 6.42
N PRO A 214 4.27 2.49 5.69
CA PRO A 214 4.79 1.19 6.09
C PRO A 214 6.30 1.15 5.90
N VAL A 215 7.04 1.07 7.00
CA VAL A 215 8.51 1.10 7.00
C VAL A 215 9.10 -0.10 7.74
N GLY A 216 10.18 -0.65 7.18
CA GLY A 216 11.06 -1.56 7.91
C GLY A 216 11.90 -0.82 8.96
N ASP A 217 12.49 -1.56 9.90
CA ASP A 217 13.36 -1.00 10.93
C ASP A 217 14.53 -0.16 10.36
N ASP A 218 15.04 -0.58 9.20
CA ASP A 218 16.10 0.06 8.43
C ASP A 218 15.73 1.44 7.85
N GLN A 219 14.43 1.72 7.68
CA GLN A 219 13.94 2.99 7.12
C GLN A 219 13.37 3.95 8.17
N LYS A 220 13.33 3.57 9.45
CA LYS A 220 12.83 4.41 10.56
C LYS A 220 13.53 5.76 10.64
N GLN A 221 14.85 5.81 10.41
CA GLN A 221 15.62 7.06 10.47
C GLN A 221 15.20 8.07 9.37
N HIS A 222 14.84 7.59 8.17
CA HIS A 222 14.37 8.44 7.07
C HIS A 222 12.93 8.92 7.27
N LEU A 223 12.09 8.10 7.91
CA LEU A 223 10.74 8.53 8.31
C LEU A 223 10.79 9.61 9.40
N GLU A 224 11.70 9.52 10.38
CA GLU A 224 11.83 10.58 11.38
C GLU A 224 12.39 11.89 10.77
N LEU A 225 13.36 11.81 9.85
CA LEU A 225 13.76 12.98 9.04
C LEU A 225 12.57 13.60 8.30
N THR A 226 11.70 12.77 7.71
CA THR A 226 10.49 13.24 7.02
C THR A 226 9.55 13.98 7.98
N ARG A 227 9.43 13.51 9.22
CA ARG A 227 8.62 14.13 10.28
C ARG A 227 9.22 15.44 10.76
N GLU A 228 10.54 15.49 11.00
CA GLU A 228 11.27 16.71 11.33
C GLU A 228 11.11 17.78 10.24
N LEU A 229 11.25 17.40 8.95
CA LEU A 229 11.08 18.30 7.82
C LEU A 229 9.64 18.81 7.69
N ALA A 230 8.64 17.95 7.85
CA ALA A 230 7.23 18.35 7.85
C ALA A 230 6.92 19.37 8.94
N GLN A 231 7.36 19.10 10.17
CA GLN A 231 7.21 20.02 11.31
C GLN A 231 7.96 21.35 11.07
N ARG A 232 9.18 21.29 10.53
CA ARG A 232 10.01 22.45 10.23
C ARG A 232 9.41 23.36 9.17
N VAL A 233 8.90 22.81 8.06
CA VAL A 233 8.20 23.60 7.01
C VAL A 233 6.91 24.20 7.56
N ASN A 234 6.13 23.42 8.33
CA ASN A 234 4.92 23.90 8.99
C ASN A 234 5.19 25.09 9.93
N TYR A 235 6.29 25.05 10.70
CA TYR A 235 6.71 26.16 11.57
C TYR A 235 7.25 27.37 10.78
N LEU A 236 8.10 27.14 9.77
CA LEU A 236 8.75 28.20 9.01
C LEU A 236 7.76 28.99 8.15
N TYR A 237 6.83 28.32 7.46
CA TYR A 237 5.98 28.94 6.42
C TYR A 237 4.48 28.87 6.72
N GLY A 238 4.02 27.96 7.57
CA GLY A 238 2.60 27.72 7.83
C GLY A 238 1.93 28.73 8.78
N GLY A 239 0.81 28.29 9.37
CA GLY A 239 0.05 29.04 10.37
C GLY A 239 -0.52 30.34 9.81
N ARG A 240 -0.23 31.47 10.50
CA ARG A 240 -0.66 32.81 10.07
C ARG A 240 0.18 33.38 8.92
N LYS A 241 1.37 32.82 8.63
CA LYS A 241 2.28 33.31 7.58
C LYS A 241 1.70 33.02 6.20
N TRP A 242 1.49 31.74 5.88
CA TRP A 242 0.80 31.29 4.66
C TRP A 242 -0.59 31.94 4.49
N LYS A 243 -1.37 32.15 5.57
CA LYS A 243 -2.66 32.84 5.47
C LYS A 243 -2.56 34.30 4.99
N LYS A 244 -1.47 35.02 5.31
CA LYS A 244 -1.22 36.37 4.77
C LYS A 244 -0.90 36.35 3.26
N LEU A 245 -0.44 35.23 2.72
CA LEU A 245 -0.15 35.02 1.29
C LEU A 245 -1.35 34.44 0.51
N GLY A 246 -2.57 34.56 1.06
CA GLY A 246 -3.80 34.03 0.47
C GLY A 246 -4.01 32.52 0.64
N GLY A 247 -3.21 31.86 1.49
CA GLY A 247 -3.38 30.44 1.79
C GLY A 247 -4.48 30.13 2.81
N ARG A 248 -4.88 28.86 2.92
CA ARG A 248 -5.83 28.41 3.98
C ARG A 248 -5.27 28.64 5.40
N GLY A 249 -3.94 28.64 5.53
CA GLY A 249 -3.23 28.71 6.81
C GLY A 249 -3.14 27.35 7.52
N GLY A 250 -2.71 27.36 8.79
CA GLY A 250 -2.47 26.13 9.54
C GLY A 250 -1.29 25.32 8.97
N ALA A 251 -1.34 23.99 9.08
CA ALA A 251 -0.30 23.12 8.55
C ALA A 251 -0.36 23.02 7.01
N ILE A 252 0.82 23.03 6.38
CA ILE A 252 1.04 22.81 4.96
C ILE A 252 1.08 21.29 4.68
N PHE A 253 1.77 20.54 5.54
CA PHE A 253 1.85 19.08 5.51
C PHE A 253 1.20 18.45 6.75
N LYS A 254 0.60 17.27 6.58
CA LYS A 254 0.50 16.32 7.70
C LYS A 254 1.89 15.87 8.15
N VAL A 255 2.01 15.44 9.40
CA VAL A 255 3.19 14.72 9.90
C VAL A 255 2.85 13.22 9.83
N PRO A 256 3.58 12.41 9.05
CA PRO A 256 3.25 11.00 8.85
C PRO A 256 3.67 10.14 10.04
N GLU A 257 2.86 9.13 10.39
CA GLU A 257 3.18 8.14 11.42
C GLU A 257 3.67 6.81 10.80
N PRO A 258 4.52 6.03 11.49
CA PRO A 258 4.91 4.69 11.02
C PRO A 258 3.70 3.75 11.04
N LEU A 259 3.42 3.10 9.92
CA LEU A 259 2.56 1.94 9.90
C LEU A 259 3.41 0.71 10.19
N ILE A 260 3.23 0.13 11.37
CA ILE A 260 3.73 -1.21 11.67
C ILE A 260 2.62 -2.16 11.22
N PRO A 261 2.73 -2.86 10.07
CA PRO A 261 1.76 -3.89 9.72
C PRO A 261 1.83 -5.03 10.76
N PRO A 262 0.77 -5.85 10.90
CA PRO A 262 0.85 -7.11 11.64
C PRO A 262 2.08 -7.88 11.16
N THR A 263 2.90 -8.40 12.08
CA THR A 263 4.29 -8.82 11.82
C THR A 263 4.40 -9.68 10.56
N GLY A 264 4.82 -9.05 9.46
CA GLY A 264 4.91 -9.69 8.15
C GLY A 264 5.85 -10.89 8.20
N ALA A 265 5.58 -11.90 7.39
CA ALA A 265 6.31 -13.16 7.44
C ALA A 265 7.82 -12.96 7.28
N ARG A 266 8.59 -13.24 8.34
CA ARG A 266 10.04 -13.21 8.32
C ARG A 266 10.58 -14.49 7.67
N VAL A 267 10.44 -14.59 6.35
CA VAL A 267 10.95 -15.72 5.58
C VAL A 267 12.49 -15.72 5.60
N MET A 268 13.07 -16.84 6.00
CA MET A 268 14.51 -17.03 6.14
C MET A 268 15.10 -17.73 4.92
N SER A 269 16.43 -17.73 4.79
CA SER A 269 17.14 -18.34 3.67
C SER A 269 16.93 -19.87 3.65
N LEU A 270 16.78 -20.43 2.45
CA LEU A 270 16.72 -21.88 2.24
C LEU A 270 18.07 -22.58 2.48
N THR A 271 19.17 -21.84 2.62
CA THR A 271 20.50 -22.40 2.93
C THR A 271 20.97 -22.07 4.35
N ASP A 272 20.24 -21.21 5.07
CA ASP A 272 20.55 -20.79 6.45
C ASP A 272 19.29 -20.20 7.12
N GLY A 273 18.70 -20.94 8.06
CA GLY A 273 17.51 -20.53 8.80
C GLY A 273 17.70 -19.30 9.71
N LEU A 274 18.95 -18.88 9.98
CA LEU A 274 19.24 -17.70 10.81
C LEU A 274 19.35 -16.40 9.98
N SER A 275 19.66 -16.50 8.69
CA SER A 275 19.69 -15.35 7.76
C SER A 275 18.32 -15.08 7.12
N LYS A 276 17.89 -13.82 7.07
CA LYS A 276 16.69 -13.41 6.30
C LYS A 276 16.91 -13.67 4.80
N MET A 277 15.90 -14.15 4.09
CA MET A 277 15.95 -14.29 2.63
C MET A 277 16.24 -12.93 1.97
N SER A 278 17.18 -12.86 1.01
CA SER A 278 17.64 -11.60 0.42
C SER A 278 17.96 -11.69 -1.08
N LYS A 279 17.62 -10.63 -1.82
CA LYS A 279 18.07 -10.38 -3.20
C LYS A 279 19.60 -10.35 -3.36
N SER A 280 20.34 -9.95 -2.32
CA SER A 280 21.80 -9.80 -2.34
C SER A 280 22.57 -11.04 -1.88
N ALA A 281 21.90 -12.15 -1.60
CA ALA A 281 22.57 -13.40 -1.21
C ALA A 281 23.32 -13.99 -2.42
N PRO A 282 24.62 -14.36 -2.31
CA PRO A 282 25.42 -14.83 -3.45
C PRO A 282 24.89 -16.11 -4.12
N SER A 283 24.32 -17.02 -3.35
CA SER A 283 23.70 -18.24 -3.87
C SER A 283 22.22 -18.02 -4.12
N ASP A 284 21.76 -18.19 -5.37
CA ASP A 284 20.33 -18.13 -5.70
C ASP A 284 19.52 -19.29 -5.08
N GLN A 285 20.18 -20.39 -4.65
CA GLN A 285 19.56 -21.46 -3.89
C GLN A 285 19.05 -21.01 -2.50
N SER A 286 19.45 -19.83 -2.01
CA SER A 286 18.98 -19.25 -0.74
C SER A 286 17.52 -18.74 -0.78
N ARG A 287 16.93 -18.56 -1.98
CA ARG A 287 15.67 -17.84 -2.18
C ARG A 287 14.78 -18.50 -3.24
N ILE A 288 13.47 -18.44 -3.03
CA ILE A 288 12.48 -18.65 -4.11
C ILE A 288 12.15 -17.27 -4.69
N ASN A 289 12.31 -17.09 -6.00
CA ASN A 289 11.83 -15.92 -6.73
C ASN A 289 10.38 -16.17 -7.16
N LEU A 290 9.53 -15.14 -7.20
CA LEU A 290 8.11 -15.33 -7.55
C LEU A 290 7.91 -15.93 -8.96
N LEU A 291 8.85 -15.66 -9.87
CA LEU A 291 8.85 -16.12 -11.25
C LEU A 291 9.76 -17.33 -11.48
N ASP A 292 10.23 -18.01 -10.42
CA ASP A 292 10.98 -19.27 -10.55
C ASP A 292 10.09 -20.34 -11.21
N PRO A 293 10.54 -21.01 -12.30
CA PRO A 293 9.85 -22.16 -12.88
C PRO A 293 9.67 -23.32 -11.90
N LYS A 294 8.68 -24.19 -12.19
CA LYS A 294 8.24 -25.31 -11.33
C LYS A 294 9.41 -26.22 -10.91
N ASP A 295 10.29 -26.53 -11.85
CA ASP A 295 11.49 -27.34 -11.68
C ASP A 295 12.58 -26.60 -10.87
N VAL A 296 12.70 -25.28 -11.01
CA VAL A 296 13.61 -24.46 -10.21
C VAL A 296 13.16 -24.43 -8.75
N VAL A 297 11.86 -24.22 -8.49
CA VAL A 297 11.28 -24.28 -7.14
C VAL A 297 11.52 -25.66 -6.51
N ASN A 298 11.19 -26.74 -7.22
CA ASN A 298 11.43 -28.12 -6.78
C ASN A 298 12.90 -28.37 -6.46
N ASN A 299 13.83 -28.02 -7.35
CA ASN A 299 15.26 -28.19 -7.12
C ASN A 299 15.76 -27.41 -5.89
N LYS A 300 15.27 -26.19 -5.66
CA LYS A 300 15.61 -25.37 -4.50
C LYS A 300 15.09 -25.96 -3.18
N ILE A 301 13.83 -26.38 -3.13
CA ILE A 301 13.25 -27.02 -1.92
C ILE A 301 13.89 -28.39 -1.65
N LYS A 302 14.11 -29.21 -2.69
CA LYS A 302 14.85 -30.48 -2.57
C LYS A 302 16.23 -30.27 -1.94
N ARG A 303 16.94 -29.21 -2.33
CA ARG A 303 18.30 -28.87 -1.86
C ARG A 303 18.36 -27.98 -0.61
N CYS A 304 17.23 -27.47 -0.09
CA CYS A 304 17.26 -26.59 1.08
C CYS A 304 17.85 -27.28 2.32
N LYS A 305 18.54 -26.52 3.17
CA LYS A 305 19.07 -26.99 4.45
C LYS A 305 17.92 -27.43 5.35
N THR A 306 18.12 -28.54 6.07
CA THR A 306 17.20 -29.11 7.06
C THR A 306 18.02 -29.73 8.19
N ASP A 307 17.41 -29.91 9.35
CA ASP A 307 17.99 -30.67 10.46
C ASP A 307 17.86 -32.20 10.27
N SER A 308 18.40 -32.95 11.23
CA SER A 308 18.34 -34.42 11.28
C SER A 308 17.42 -34.96 12.38
N PHE A 309 16.57 -34.12 12.99
CA PHE A 309 15.68 -34.54 14.08
C PHE A 309 14.42 -35.24 13.53
N PRO A 310 13.84 -36.22 14.26
CA PRO A 310 12.58 -36.84 13.90
C PRO A 310 11.40 -35.89 14.12
N GLY A 311 10.37 -36.01 13.28
CA GLY A 311 9.16 -35.19 13.32
C GLY A 311 9.39 -33.72 12.97
N LEU A 312 8.31 -32.99 12.72
CA LEU A 312 8.32 -31.55 12.37
C LEU A 312 7.54 -30.74 13.40
N GLU A 313 8.13 -29.64 13.88
CA GLU A 313 7.59 -28.82 14.96
C GLU A 313 7.87 -27.32 14.75
N PHE A 314 7.05 -26.48 15.37
CA PHE A 314 7.28 -25.03 15.43
C PHE A 314 7.95 -24.62 16.75
N ASP A 315 8.48 -23.40 16.77
CA ASP A 315 9.01 -22.64 17.91
C ASP A 315 10.27 -23.20 18.60
N ASN A 316 10.78 -24.36 18.17
CA ASN A 316 12.07 -24.89 18.62
C ASN A 316 13.24 -24.03 18.09
N SER A 317 13.93 -23.30 18.96
CA SER A 317 15.05 -22.40 18.59
C SER A 317 16.20 -23.10 17.88
N GLU A 318 16.43 -24.38 18.20
CA GLU A 318 17.54 -25.18 17.68
C GLU A 318 17.24 -25.75 16.28
N ARG A 319 16.02 -25.53 15.77
CA ARG A 319 15.55 -25.98 14.45
C ARG A 319 15.06 -24.82 13.57
N PRO A 320 15.88 -23.78 13.30
CA PRO A 320 15.44 -22.59 12.57
C PRO A 320 15.04 -22.89 11.12
N GLU A 321 15.65 -23.88 10.47
CA GLU A 321 15.20 -24.38 9.16
C GLU A 321 13.79 -25.01 9.23
N CYS A 322 13.47 -25.75 10.30
CA CYS A 322 12.15 -26.37 10.47
C CYS A 322 11.05 -25.30 10.62
N ASN A 323 11.29 -24.35 11.52
CA ASN A 323 10.43 -23.18 11.69
C ASN A 323 10.20 -22.42 10.38
N ASN A 324 11.26 -22.19 9.60
CA ASN A 324 11.16 -21.47 8.33
C ASN A 324 10.29 -22.23 7.31
N LEU A 325 10.55 -23.51 7.10
CA LEU A 325 9.86 -24.30 6.07
C LEU A 325 8.39 -24.57 6.43
N LEU A 326 8.07 -24.85 7.70
CA LEU A 326 6.69 -24.95 8.18
C LEU A 326 5.96 -23.61 8.11
N SER A 327 6.63 -22.50 8.45
CA SER A 327 6.03 -21.16 8.31
C SER A 327 5.72 -20.83 6.85
N ILE A 328 6.63 -21.14 5.91
CA ILE A 328 6.36 -20.98 4.47
C ILE A 328 5.13 -21.80 4.07
N TYR A 329 5.06 -23.08 4.46
CA TYR A 329 3.91 -23.94 4.16
C TYR A 329 2.59 -23.35 4.68
N GLN A 330 2.58 -22.90 5.94
CA GLN A 330 1.43 -22.22 6.56
C GLN A 330 0.98 -20.99 5.74
N LEU A 331 1.92 -20.15 5.33
CA LEU A 331 1.64 -18.87 4.67
C LEU A 331 1.13 -18.98 3.22
N VAL A 332 1.53 -20.05 2.51
CA VAL A 332 1.10 -20.31 1.12
C VAL A 332 -0.17 -21.15 1.03
N THR A 333 -0.41 -22.02 2.01
CA THR A 333 -1.69 -22.77 2.12
C THR A 333 -2.80 -21.97 2.80
N GLY A 334 -2.45 -20.97 3.63
CA GLY A 334 -3.41 -20.21 4.44
C GLY A 334 -3.90 -20.94 5.70
N LYS A 335 -3.38 -22.13 5.99
CA LYS A 335 -3.71 -22.93 7.18
C LYS A 335 -3.30 -22.20 8.46
N THR A 336 -3.96 -22.53 9.57
CA THR A 336 -3.50 -22.13 10.91
C THR A 336 -2.23 -22.88 11.29
N LYS A 337 -1.50 -22.33 12.27
CA LYS A 337 -0.31 -22.99 12.85
C LYS A 337 -0.63 -24.36 13.46
N GLN A 338 -1.84 -24.50 14.02
CA GLN A 338 -2.32 -25.75 14.63
C GLN A 338 -2.56 -26.83 13.57
N GLU A 339 -3.25 -26.51 12.48
CA GLU A 339 -3.48 -27.46 11.37
C GLU A 339 -2.15 -27.95 10.77
N VAL A 340 -1.19 -27.06 10.54
CA VAL A 340 0.15 -27.45 10.04
C VAL A 340 0.92 -28.30 11.07
N ALA A 341 0.83 -27.98 12.36
CA ALA A 341 1.47 -28.75 13.44
C ALA A 341 0.80 -30.11 13.72
N GLU A 342 -0.44 -30.30 13.27
CA GLU A 342 -1.16 -31.58 13.30
C GLU A 342 -0.77 -32.43 12.08
N GLU A 343 -0.89 -31.85 10.88
CA GLU A 343 -0.65 -32.49 9.59
C GLU A 343 0.81 -32.91 9.37
N CYS A 344 1.77 -32.07 9.75
CA CYS A 344 3.18 -32.29 9.47
C CYS A 344 3.92 -33.04 10.59
N ARG A 345 3.28 -33.28 11.75
CA ARG A 345 3.91 -33.79 13.00
C ARG A 345 4.81 -35.00 12.76
N ASP A 346 4.24 -36.03 12.17
CA ASP A 346 4.87 -37.34 11.99
C ASP A 346 5.57 -37.48 10.62
N MET A 347 5.63 -36.40 9.83
CA MET A 347 6.35 -36.38 8.56
C MET A 347 7.87 -36.35 8.78
N ASN A 348 8.60 -36.87 7.79
CA ASN A 348 10.04 -36.66 7.64
C ASN A 348 10.32 -35.70 6.47
N TRP A 349 11.55 -35.22 6.36
CA TRP A 349 11.97 -34.29 5.29
C TRP A 349 11.76 -34.80 3.87
N GLY A 350 11.83 -36.13 3.64
CA GLY A 350 11.56 -36.75 2.34
C GLY A 350 10.08 -36.70 1.95
N THR A 351 9.17 -36.75 2.93
CA THR A 351 7.71 -36.63 2.72
C THR A 351 7.26 -35.17 2.64
N PHE A 352 7.77 -34.31 3.52
CA PHE A 352 7.32 -32.92 3.62
C PHE A 352 7.86 -32.00 2.52
N LYS A 353 9.10 -32.19 2.03
CA LYS A 353 9.66 -31.35 0.95
C LYS A 353 8.83 -31.40 -0.35
N PRO A 354 8.32 -32.56 -0.82
CA PRO A 354 7.33 -32.61 -1.88
C PRO A 354 6.05 -31.82 -1.57
N VAL A 355 5.42 -32.04 -0.41
CA VAL A 355 4.17 -31.35 0.00
C VAL A 355 4.34 -29.82 0.03
N LEU A 356 5.49 -29.33 0.51
CA LEU A 356 5.86 -27.91 0.47
C LEU A 356 6.11 -27.42 -0.96
N THR A 357 6.74 -28.22 -1.81
CA THR A 357 7.00 -27.89 -3.23
C THR A 357 5.70 -27.72 -4.00
N ASP A 358 4.77 -28.66 -3.85
CA ASP A 358 3.48 -28.64 -4.56
C ASP A 358 2.62 -27.47 -4.08
N ALA A 359 2.59 -27.19 -2.77
CA ALA A 359 1.90 -26.02 -2.22
C ALA A 359 2.51 -24.68 -2.68
N LEU A 360 3.84 -24.59 -2.78
CA LEU A 360 4.52 -23.42 -3.34
C LEU A 360 4.20 -23.22 -4.82
N ILE A 361 4.24 -24.28 -5.63
CA ILE A 361 3.92 -24.22 -7.06
C ILE A 361 2.45 -23.83 -7.26
N ALA A 362 1.52 -24.44 -6.52
CA ALA A 362 0.10 -24.10 -6.58
C ALA A 362 -0.18 -22.63 -6.20
N HIS A 363 0.53 -22.10 -5.22
CA HIS A 363 0.40 -20.71 -4.79
C HIS A 363 1.02 -19.69 -5.77
N LEU A 364 2.19 -20.01 -6.33
CA LEU A 364 2.89 -19.12 -7.26
C LEU A 364 2.28 -19.14 -8.66
N HIS A 365 1.70 -20.26 -9.11
CA HIS A 365 1.18 -20.40 -10.46
C HIS A 365 0.17 -19.31 -10.90
N PRO A 366 -0.88 -18.93 -10.14
CA PRO A 366 -1.78 -17.87 -10.56
C PRO A 366 -1.09 -16.50 -10.68
N ILE A 367 -0.11 -16.20 -9.82
CA ILE A 367 0.70 -14.98 -9.90
C ILE A 367 1.54 -15.01 -11.19
N GLN A 368 2.16 -16.15 -11.51
CA GLN A 368 2.96 -16.33 -12.74
C GLN A 368 2.12 -16.22 -14.02
N VAL A 369 0.88 -16.73 -14.02
CA VAL A 369 -0.06 -16.60 -15.15
C VAL A 369 -0.45 -15.13 -15.33
N CYS A 370 -0.95 -14.47 -14.29
CA CYS A 370 -1.38 -13.08 -14.37
C CYS A 370 -0.22 -12.13 -14.74
N TYR A 371 0.98 -12.39 -14.23
CA TYR A 371 2.20 -11.67 -14.66
C TYR A 371 2.48 -11.86 -16.15
N GLY A 372 2.36 -13.08 -16.67
CA GLY A 372 2.54 -13.38 -18.09
C GLY A 372 1.51 -12.67 -18.98
N GLU A 373 0.24 -12.63 -18.56
CA GLU A 373 -0.83 -11.88 -19.23
C GLU A 373 -0.51 -10.38 -19.27
N ILE A 374 -0.21 -9.77 -18.12
CA ILE A 374 0.10 -8.33 -18.00
C ILE A 374 1.35 -7.95 -18.80
N MET A 375 2.39 -8.78 -18.80
CA MET A 375 3.61 -8.53 -19.58
C MET A 375 3.44 -8.79 -21.09
N SER A 376 2.41 -9.54 -21.50
CA SER A 376 2.05 -9.72 -22.90
C SER A 376 1.29 -8.51 -23.48
N ASP A 377 0.52 -7.79 -22.64
CA ASP A 377 -0.12 -6.52 -23.01
C ASP A 377 0.60 -5.31 -22.37
N ALA A 378 1.70 -4.92 -23.02
CA ALA A 378 2.42 -3.70 -22.67
C ALA A 378 1.55 -2.42 -22.75
N SER A 379 0.47 -2.41 -23.54
CA SER A 379 -0.42 -1.24 -23.66
C SER A 379 -1.32 -1.10 -22.44
N TYR A 380 -1.82 -2.22 -21.90
CA TYR A 380 -2.53 -2.26 -20.63
C TYR A 380 -1.62 -1.75 -19.48
N LEU A 381 -0.41 -2.31 -19.33
CA LEU A 381 0.50 -1.92 -18.25
C LEU A 381 0.86 -0.44 -18.30
N ASP A 382 1.18 0.09 -19.50
CA ASP A 382 1.51 1.51 -19.66
C ASP A 382 0.30 2.41 -19.41
N SER A 383 -0.92 1.97 -19.77
CA SER A 383 -2.15 2.72 -19.46
C SER A 383 -2.44 2.78 -17.95
N VAL A 384 -2.21 1.69 -17.22
CA VAL A 384 -2.37 1.62 -15.76
C VAL A 384 -1.39 2.55 -15.06
N LEU A 385 -0.12 2.53 -15.46
CA LEU A 385 0.92 3.40 -14.90
C LEU A 385 0.71 4.88 -15.24
N ALA A 386 0.18 5.19 -16.43
CA ALA A 386 -0.17 6.55 -16.82
C ALA A 386 -1.36 7.10 -16.03
N GLU A 387 -2.44 6.33 -15.88
CA GLU A 387 -3.63 6.74 -15.11
C GLU A 387 -3.32 6.83 -13.60
N GLY A 388 -2.50 5.91 -13.06
CA GLY A 388 -1.99 6.01 -11.70
C GLY A 388 -1.11 7.24 -11.48
N ALA A 389 -0.22 7.57 -12.43
CA ALA A 389 0.60 8.78 -12.37
C ALA A 389 -0.25 10.05 -12.46
N ARG A 390 -1.32 10.04 -13.26
CA ARG A 390 -2.28 11.15 -13.37
C ARG A 390 -3.02 11.39 -12.04
N LYS A 391 -3.61 10.35 -11.44
CA LYS A 391 -4.24 10.40 -10.11
C LYS A 391 -3.28 10.90 -9.02
N ALA A 392 -2.03 10.46 -9.06
CA ALA A 392 -0.98 10.91 -8.13
C ALA A 392 -0.64 12.39 -8.37
N ALA A 393 -0.42 12.82 -9.61
CA ALA A 393 -0.14 14.21 -9.96
C ALA A 393 -1.26 15.16 -9.52
N ASP A 394 -2.53 14.79 -9.69
CA ASP A 394 -3.69 15.58 -9.22
C ASP A 394 -3.62 15.90 -7.72
N VAL A 395 -3.07 14.99 -6.89
CA VAL A 395 -2.85 15.21 -5.45
C VAL A 395 -1.54 15.97 -5.19
N ALA A 396 -0.46 15.57 -5.86
CA ALA A 396 0.89 16.09 -5.65
C ALA A 396 1.01 17.57 -6.06
N ASP A 397 0.52 17.95 -7.25
CA ASP A 397 0.56 19.33 -7.77
C ASP A 397 -0.27 20.28 -6.88
N ASN A 398 -1.34 19.77 -6.23
CA ASN A 398 -2.12 20.53 -5.25
C ASN A 398 -1.33 20.82 -3.96
N THR A 399 -0.63 19.83 -3.40
CA THR A 399 0.29 20.07 -2.26
C THR A 399 1.43 20.99 -2.66
N LEU A 400 2.03 20.75 -3.83
CA LEU A 400 3.15 21.54 -4.33
C LEU A 400 2.77 23.01 -4.52
N LYS A 401 1.60 23.29 -5.10
CA LYS A 401 1.01 24.65 -5.19
C LYS A 401 0.89 25.34 -3.82
N ASN A 402 0.44 24.60 -2.80
CA ASN A 402 0.34 25.12 -1.43
C ASN A 402 1.72 25.46 -0.85
N VAL A 403 2.75 24.64 -1.11
CA VAL A 403 4.13 24.87 -0.65
C VAL A 403 4.74 26.08 -1.35
N TYR A 404 4.63 26.17 -2.68
CA TYR A 404 5.10 27.34 -3.46
C TYR A 404 4.46 28.65 -2.95
N GLN A 405 3.14 28.66 -2.70
CA GLN A 405 2.44 29.82 -2.13
C GLN A 405 2.93 30.14 -0.70
N ALA A 406 3.11 29.14 0.15
CA ALA A 406 3.55 29.35 1.54
C ALA A 406 5.00 29.85 1.64
N MET A 407 5.85 29.47 0.68
CA MET A 407 7.23 29.95 0.54
C MET A 407 7.33 31.31 -0.18
N GLY A 408 6.22 31.85 -0.71
CA GLY A 408 6.16 33.18 -1.31
C GLY A 408 6.66 33.29 -2.75
N PHE A 409 6.70 32.19 -3.50
CA PHE A 409 7.03 32.23 -4.92
C PHE A 409 5.91 32.87 -5.76
N LEU A 410 6.30 33.63 -6.79
CA LEU A 410 5.40 34.13 -7.82
C LEU A 410 4.83 32.96 -8.67
N ARG A 411 3.55 33.04 -9.02
CA ARG A 411 2.80 32.11 -9.87
C ARG A 411 1.71 32.86 -10.63
#